data_AF-A0A2P5LK83-F1
#
_entry.id   AF-A0A2P5LK83-F1
#
_cell.length_a   1.000
_cell.length_b   1.000
_cell.length_c   1.000
_cell.angle_alpha   90.00
_cell.angle_beta   90.00
_cell.angle_gamma   90.00
#
_symmetry.space_group_name_H-M   'P 1'
#
loop_
_entity.id
_entity.type
_entity.pdbx_description
1 polymer ?
#
loop_
_entity_poly.entity_id
_entity_poly.type
_entity_poly.pdbx_seq_one_letter_code
_entity_poly.pdbx_strand_id
1 'polypeptide(L)'
;MSQELGNAYAEIRYLNQENYAGSGFLINGDYIVTCTHVLLEALGSQILVSGMEIRVDFRYLDLKNVIMEVVHFYPVIEENNTKNQLEDMALLGFKEGKPQSIGLPKVEFPDFNNQDNHPIRIYSHKLNDFVAAKNKSHSPEGWLILDTDITVEKGDSGTPIWNEKIQAITGMLVARQRNKLTCYAIPTIKIFEAFKEHLTPIDGKSYSEFEQEDESFLKKVEQSILNDLARSNLFRENLASECMLDSSASKKVVGFLIEQCRCGKFDDIVRQNQAVLNQSWDEVNKDKSYEVEALFKASTGVVAKLALYNVDIRFVARSIRTHPVLELPKINLSPLEVFISRYSRTIPTPKQTNTGIKGVNRMGNIFALEHGIQKQDAVISILKALATSFLCYQIDEIDKQQWTSDYKKQLGDEISKTINYRKKHTDIELKQSCFVLLPSDGSSALLDPDVQEEITKLVPNLEWVTFKSGNYQQVFIIDDTLLMIALRDYYSTLDKLVLEWTNTYKK
;
A
#
# COMPACT_ATOMS: atom_id res chain seq x y z
N MET A 1 -29.77 -2.21 1.26
CA MET A 1 -28.83 -1.25 0.61
C MET A 1 -28.20 -0.43 1.72
N SER A 2 -26.88 -0.21 1.70
CA SER A 2 -26.26 0.68 2.70
C SER A 2 -26.84 2.09 2.53
N GLN A 3 -27.19 2.74 3.63
CA GLN A 3 -27.69 4.11 3.62
C GLN A 3 -26.68 5.06 2.96
N GLU A 4 -25.39 4.77 3.10
CA GLU A 4 -24.28 5.51 2.49
C GLU A 4 -24.32 5.51 0.96
N LEU A 5 -24.56 4.36 0.31
CA LEU A 5 -24.63 4.29 -1.15
C LEU A 5 -25.82 5.07 -1.70
N GLY A 6 -26.99 4.92 -1.08
CA GLY A 6 -28.19 5.64 -1.48
C GLY A 6 -27.99 7.16 -1.39
N ASN A 7 -27.38 7.63 -0.30
CA ASN A 7 -27.14 9.06 -0.08
C ASN A 7 -26.13 9.67 -1.07
N ALA A 8 -25.21 8.87 -1.61
CA ALA A 8 -24.21 9.33 -2.55
C ALA A 8 -24.64 9.26 -4.02
N TYR A 9 -25.70 8.50 -4.32
CA TYR A 9 -26.19 8.29 -5.67
C TYR A 9 -26.93 9.54 -6.20
N ALA A 10 -26.59 9.92 -7.43
CA ALA A 10 -27.12 11.08 -8.11
C ALA A 10 -27.67 10.70 -9.50
N GLU A 11 -28.77 11.33 -9.90
CA GLU A 11 -29.39 11.18 -11.21
C GLU A 11 -29.20 12.45 -12.01
N ILE A 12 -28.63 12.33 -13.21
CA ILE A 12 -28.32 13.47 -14.09
C ILE A 12 -29.48 13.69 -15.04
N ARG A 13 -30.09 14.88 -14.96
CA ARG A 13 -31.29 15.22 -15.74
C ARG A 13 -30.94 15.80 -17.10
N TYR A 14 -31.82 15.56 -18.06
CA TYR A 14 -31.84 16.39 -19.27
C TYR A 14 -32.21 17.83 -18.93
N LEU A 15 -31.61 18.78 -19.65
CA LEU A 15 -31.79 20.23 -19.43
C LEU A 15 -33.28 20.67 -19.42
N ASN A 16 -34.15 19.95 -20.14
CA ASN A 16 -35.57 20.29 -20.33
C ASN A 16 -36.54 19.10 -20.22
N GLN A 17 -36.18 18.01 -19.52
CA GLN A 17 -37.08 16.85 -19.36
C GLN A 17 -37.15 16.36 -17.92
N GLU A 18 -38.19 15.57 -17.62
CA GLU A 18 -38.30 14.83 -16.36
C GLU A 18 -37.49 13.52 -16.36
N ASN A 19 -36.95 13.14 -17.52
CA ASN A 19 -36.11 11.96 -17.67
C ASN A 19 -34.64 12.23 -17.31
N TYR A 20 -33.90 11.14 -17.11
CA TYR A 20 -32.48 11.15 -16.76
C TYR A 20 -31.62 10.70 -17.96
N ALA A 21 -30.50 11.37 -18.15
CA ALA A 21 -29.49 11.03 -19.14
C ALA A 21 -28.54 9.95 -18.62
N GLY A 22 -28.31 9.93 -17.31
CA GLY A 22 -27.43 8.98 -16.67
C GLY A 22 -27.42 9.14 -15.15
N SER A 23 -26.45 8.50 -14.51
CA SER A 23 -26.19 8.62 -13.07
C SER A 23 -24.84 9.27 -12.81
N GLY A 24 -24.63 9.63 -11.56
CA GLY A 24 -23.32 9.88 -10.98
C GLY A 24 -23.32 9.46 -9.52
N PHE A 25 -22.17 9.65 -8.87
CA PHE A 25 -22.10 9.51 -7.42
C PHE A 25 -21.07 10.45 -6.82
N LEU A 26 -21.31 10.81 -5.56
CA LEU A 26 -20.36 11.59 -4.77
C LEU A 26 -19.11 10.75 -4.51
N ILE A 27 -17.93 11.24 -4.89
CA ILE A 27 -16.67 10.50 -4.73
C ILE A 27 -15.74 11.09 -3.66
N ASN A 28 -15.78 12.40 -3.47
CA ASN A 28 -15.04 13.13 -2.46
C ASN A 28 -15.76 14.45 -2.17
N GLY A 29 -15.72 14.93 -0.92
CA GLY A 29 -16.20 16.23 -0.45
C GLY A 29 -17.33 16.81 -1.28
N ASP A 30 -16.97 17.65 -2.26
CA ASP A 30 -17.87 18.48 -3.05
C ASP A 30 -17.99 18.04 -4.52
N TYR A 31 -17.60 16.80 -4.86
CA TYR A 31 -17.54 16.34 -6.24
C TYR A 31 -18.36 15.09 -6.53
N ILE A 32 -19.11 15.15 -7.63
CA ILE A 32 -19.73 13.99 -8.27
C ILE A 32 -18.88 13.57 -9.46
N VAL A 33 -18.70 12.27 -9.64
CA VAL A 33 -18.17 11.70 -10.87
C VAL A 33 -19.29 11.05 -11.70
N THR A 34 -19.18 11.16 -13.02
CA THR A 34 -20.05 10.51 -14.01
C THR A 34 -19.29 10.25 -15.32
N CYS A 35 -19.96 9.73 -16.33
CA CYS A 35 -19.42 9.59 -17.67
C CYS A 35 -19.56 10.88 -18.49
N THR A 36 -18.58 11.19 -19.33
CA THR A 36 -18.62 12.37 -20.20
C THR A 36 -19.77 12.31 -21.19
N HIS A 37 -20.06 11.12 -21.76
CA HIS A 37 -21.19 10.97 -22.68
C HIS A 37 -22.55 11.25 -22.02
N VAL A 38 -22.69 10.99 -20.71
CA VAL A 38 -23.92 11.30 -19.96
C VAL A 38 -24.15 12.82 -19.93
N LEU A 39 -23.09 13.61 -19.73
CA LEU A 39 -23.21 15.07 -19.71
C LEU A 39 -23.50 15.65 -21.09
N LEU A 40 -22.84 15.14 -22.13
CA LEU A 40 -23.13 15.51 -23.52
C LEU A 40 -24.59 15.25 -23.86
N GLU A 41 -25.10 14.08 -23.46
CA GLU A 41 -26.49 13.69 -23.65
C GLU A 41 -27.47 14.55 -22.83
N ALA A 42 -27.17 14.81 -21.55
CA ALA A 42 -27.98 15.65 -20.67
C ALA A 42 -28.15 17.08 -21.21
N LEU A 43 -27.08 17.63 -21.78
CA LEU A 43 -27.05 18.95 -22.39
C LEU A 43 -27.62 18.98 -23.82
N GLY A 44 -27.77 17.82 -24.47
CA GLY A 44 -28.08 17.74 -25.90
C GLY A 44 -26.99 18.38 -26.78
N SER A 45 -25.73 18.31 -26.33
CA SER A 45 -24.57 18.96 -26.97
C SER A 45 -23.56 17.93 -27.46
N GLN A 46 -22.79 18.30 -28.49
CA GLN A 46 -21.62 17.52 -28.93
C GLN A 46 -20.32 18.00 -28.27
N ILE A 47 -20.35 19.15 -27.60
CA ILE A 47 -19.20 19.77 -26.96
C ILE A 47 -19.53 20.01 -25.49
N LEU A 48 -18.60 19.59 -24.63
CA LEU A 48 -18.63 19.89 -23.21
C LEU A 48 -17.57 20.98 -22.93
N VAL A 49 -17.89 21.93 -22.04
CA VAL A 49 -16.98 23.00 -21.61
C VAL A 49 -17.04 23.09 -20.09
N SER A 50 -15.91 23.35 -19.46
CA SER A 50 -15.86 23.63 -18.02
C SER A 50 -16.74 24.84 -17.66
N GLY A 51 -17.42 24.79 -16.52
CA GLY A 51 -18.39 25.79 -16.07
C GLY A 51 -19.81 25.61 -16.62
N MET A 52 -20.06 24.65 -17.51
CA MET A 52 -21.43 24.32 -17.93
C MET A 52 -22.26 23.79 -16.77
N GLU A 53 -23.51 24.22 -16.66
CA GLU A 53 -24.42 23.80 -15.59
C GLU A 53 -25.14 22.49 -15.91
N ILE A 54 -25.22 21.62 -14.92
CA ILE A 54 -25.88 20.32 -14.96
C ILE A 54 -26.88 20.24 -13.80
N ARG A 55 -28.08 19.74 -14.09
CA ARG A 55 -29.10 19.47 -13.08
C ARG A 55 -28.98 18.05 -12.57
N VAL A 56 -28.91 17.92 -11.25
CA VAL A 56 -28.74 16.64 -10.56
C VAL A 56 -29.83 16.47 -9.50
N ASP A 57 -30.38 15.27 -9.40
CA ASP A 57 -31.30 14.86 -8.33
C ASP A 57 -30.62 13.83 -7.42
N PHE A 58 -30.74 13.97 -6.10
CA PHE A 58 -30.38 12.95 -5.13
C PHE A 58 -31.64 12.29 -4.60
N ARG A 59 -32.08 11.25 -5.31
CA ARG A 59 -33.34 10.55 -5.07
C ARG A 59 -33.56 10.15 -3.62
N TYR A 60 -32.57 9.53 -2.98
CA TYR A 60 -32.70 8.99 -1.63
C TYR A 60 -32.67 10.06 -0.54
N LEU A 61 -32.35 11.30 -0.91
CA LEU A 61 -32.36 12.47 -0.04
C LEU A 61 -33.52 13.43 -0.34
N ASP A 62 -34.35 13.09 -1.33
CA ASP A 62 -35.41 13.95 -1.88
C ASP A 62 -34.93 15.37 -2.25
N LEU A 63 -33.67 15.47 -2.70
CA LEU A 63 -33.10 16.72 -3.22
C LEU A 63 -33.24 16.72 -4.74
N LYS A 64 -33.91 17.73 -5.29
CA LYS A 64 -34.15 17.85 -6.74
C LYS A 64 -33.59 19.15 -7.29
N ASN A 65 -33.21 19.12 -8.56
CA ASN A 65 -32.69 20.25 -9.32
C ASN A 65 -31.46 20.92 -8.67
N VAL A 66 -30.59 20.13 -8.07
CA VAL A 66 -29.30 20.62 -7.59
C VAL A 66 -28.47 21.05 -8.79
N ILE A 67 -28.02 22.30 -8.81
CA ILE A 67 -27.20 22.85 -9.89
C ILE A 67 -25.73 22.57 -9.58
N MET A 68 -25.10 21.83 -10.48
CA MET A 68 -23.68 21.55 -10.46
C MET A 68 -23.02 22.11 -11.71
N GLU A 69 -21.72 22.33 -11.65
CA GLU A 69 -20.92 22.77 -12.80
C GLU A 69 -19.95 21.68 -13.25
N VAL A 70 -19.70 21.61 -14.55
CA VAL A 70 -18.64 20.77 -15.10
C VAL A 70 -17.29 21.35 -14.70
N VAL A 71 -16.56 20.65 -13.85
CA VAL A 71 -15.24 21.11 -13.38
C VAL A 71 -14.18 20.68 -14.37
N HIS A 72 -14.13 19.38 -14.66
CA HIS A 72 -13.14 18.76 -15.54
C HIS A 72 -13.75 17.55 -16.24
N PHE A 73 -13.25 17.20 -17.43
CA PHE A 73 -13.70 16.00 -18.14
C PHE A 73 -12.64 15.46 -19.09
N TYR A 74 -12.72 14.16 -19.35
CA TYR A 74 -11.96 13.45 -20.36
C TYR A 74 -12.89 13.03 -21.50
N PRO A 75 -12.49 13.21 -22.76
CA PRO A 75 -13.36 12.94 -23.91
C PRO A 75 -13.66 11.45 -24.06
N VAL A 76 -14.67 11.16 -24.88
CA VAL A 76 -14.97 9.80 -25.35
C VAL A 76 -14.02 9.49 -26.52
N ILE A 77 -13.21 8.44 -26.42
CA ILE A 77 -12.27 8.04 -27.48
C ILE A 77 -12.85 6.85 -28.26
N GLU A 78 -12.79 6.87 -29.59
CA GLU A 78 -13.37 5.84 -30.47
C GLU A 78 -12.34 4.83 -31.03
N GLU A 79 -11.03 5.08 -30.90
CA GLU A 79 -9.97 4.29 -31.57
C GLU A 79 -9.20 3.31 -30.68
N ASN A 80 -8.77 2.20 -31.29
CA ASN A 80 -8.19 1.00 -30.67
C ASN A 80 -6.70 1.09 -30.27
N ASN A 81 -6.07 2.27 -30.22
CA ASN A 81 -4.60 2.32 -30.28
C ASN A 81 -3.84 3.05 -29.18
N THR A 82 -4.30 2.98 -27.94
CA THR A 82 -3.50 3.48 -26.80
C THR A 82 -3.84 2.75 -25.50
N LYS A 83 -2.90 1.95 -25.00
CA LYS A 83 -2.94 1.38 -23.64
C LYS A 83 -2.94 2.54 -22.61
N ASN A 84 -3.73 2.42 -21.55
CA ASN A 84 -3.77 3.32 -20.39
C ASN A 84 -4.26 4.77 -20.63
N GLN A 85 -5.28 5.00 -21.47
CA GLN A 85 -5.89 6.34 -21.55
C GLN A 85 -7.05 6.55 -20.58
N LEU A 86 -7.09 7.77 -20.04
CA LEU A 86 -8.19 8.33 -19.26
C LEU A 86 -9.27 8.78 -20.25
N GLU A 87 -10.43 8.13 -20.25
CA GLU A 87 -11.53 8.40 -21.17
C GLU A 87 -12.89 8.36 -20.48
N ASP A 88 -13.87 9.05 -21.06
CA ASP A 88 -15.29 8.99 -20.68
C ASP A 88 -15.58 9.17 -19.19
N MET A 89 -14.89 10.14 -18.56
CA MET A 89 -15.07 10.53 -17.17
C MET A 89 -15.26 12.04 -17.08
N ALA A 90 -16.23 12.47 -16.29
CA ALA A 90 -16.44 13.87 -15.97
C ALA A 90 -16.62 14.08 -14.46
N LEU A 91 -16.14 15.23 -14.00
CA LEU A 91 -16.23 15.68 -12.62
C LEU A 91 -17.15 16.89 -12.54
N LEU A 92 -18.12 16.83 -11.64
CA LEU A 92 -19.07 17.90 -11.35
C LEU A 92 -18.81 18.47 -9.96
N GLY A 93 -18.87 19.79 -9.81
CA GLY A 93 -18.77 20.50 -8.53
C GLY A 93 -20.08 21.19 -8.16
N PHE A 94 -20.37 21.33 -6.87
CA PHE A 94 -21.55 22.09 -6.42
C PHE A 94 -21.36 23.59 -6.66
N LYS A 95 -22.27 24.22 -7.40
CA LYS A 95 -22.19 25.66 -7.67
C LYS A 95 -22.46 26.52 -6.42
N GLU A 96 -23.39 26.08 -5.57
CA GLU A 96 -23.81 26.79 -4.34
C GLU A 96 -23.32 26.09 -3.06
N GLY A 97 -22.32 25.21 -3.18
CA GLY A 97 -21.81 24.39 -2.08
C GLY A 97 -22.65 23.12 -1.82
N LYS A 98 -22.04 22.12 -1.21
CA LYS A 98 -22.70 20.82 -0.96
C LYS A 98 -23.74 20.91 0.17
N PRO A 99 -24.99 20.43 -0.05
CA PRO A 99 -25.95 20.25 1.04
C PRO A 99 -25.41 19.33 2.15
N GLN A 100 -25.59 19.73 3.41
CA GLN A 100 -25.10 18.97 4.58
C GLN A 100 -25.73 17.58 4.71
N SER A 101 -26.93 17.37 4.15
CA SER A 101 -27.64 16.10 4.16
C SER A 101 -26.98 15.02 3.29
N ILE A 102 -26.05 15.38 2.39
CA ILE A 102 -25.36 14.44 1.52
C ILE A 102 -24.16 13.85 2.26
N GLY A 103 -24.29 12.58 2.66
CA GLY A 103 -23.21 11.80 3.27
C GLY A 103 -22.16 11.37 2.24
N LEU A 104 -20.91 11.25 2.67
CA LEU A 104 -19.83 10.72 1.84
C LEU A 104 -19.89 9.20 1.83
N PRO A 105 -19.90 8.55 0.66
CA PRO A 105 -19.82 7.09 0.62
C PRO A 105 -18.38 6.65 0.91
N LYS A 106 -18.23 5.43 1.42
CA LYS A 106 -16.94 4.76 1.38
C LYS A 106 -16.56 4.47 -0.08
N VAL A 107 -15.39 4.93 -0.51
CA VAL A 107 -14.82 4.69 -1.84
C VAL A 107 -13.50 3.95 -1.69
N GLU A 108 -13.35 2.83 -2.39
CA GLU A 108 -12.19 1.94 -2.29
C GLU A 108 -11.65 1.57 -3.65
N PHE A 109 -10.35 1.27 -3.71
CA PHE A 109 -9.70 0.81 -4.94
C PHE A 109 -9.91 -0.70 -5.13
N PRO A 110 -10.33 -1.16 -6.32
CA PRO A 110 -10.47 -2.57 -6.57
C PRO A 110 -9.11 -3.28 -6.53
N ASP A 111 -9.07 -4.39 -5.81
CA ASP A 111 -7.97 -5.36 -5.78
C ASP A 111 -8.13 -6.33 -6.94
N PHE A 112 -7.47 -6.04 -8.06
CA PHE A 112 -7.60 -6.81 -9.30
C PHE A 112 -7.18 -8.29 -9.16
N ASN A 113 -6.43 -8.65 -8.12
CA ASN A 113 -5.97 -10.02 -7.89
C ASN A 113 -6.95 -10.85 -7.03
N ASN A 114 -7.94 -10.22 -6.39
CA ASN A 114 -8.76 -10.87 -5.37
C ASN A 114 -10.21 -10.38 -5.34
N GLN A 115 -10.74 -9.87 -6.44
CA GLN A 115 -12.12 -9.38 -6.52
C GLN A 115 -12.98 -10.12 -7.54
N ASP A 116 -12.45 -11.16 -8.17
CA ASP A 116 -13.24 -12.03 -9.04
C ASP A 116 -14.37 -12.69 -8.23
N ASN A 117 -15.56 -12.69 -8.83
CA ASN A 117 -16.83 -13.13 -8.26
C ASN A 117 -17.29 -12.38 -7.01
N HIS A 118 -16.70 -11.22 -6.67
CA HIS A 118 -17.26 -10.39 -5.60
C HIS A 118 -18.69 -9.96 -5.94
N PRO A 119 -19.64 -10.08 -5.00
CA PRO A 119 -21.00 -9.58 -5.19
C PRO A 119 -20.97 -8.05 -5.23
N ILE A 120 -21.61 -7.49 -6.25
CA ILE A 120 -21.73 -6.05 -6.46
C ILE A 120 -23.20 -5.65 -6.67
N ARG A 121 -23.48 -4.36 -6.47
CA ARG A 121 -24.75 -3.72 -6.80
C ARG A 121 -24.54 -2.62 -7.81
N ILE A 122 -25.41 -2.57 -8.81
CA ILE A 122 -25.50 -1.50 -9.80
C ILE A 122 -26.94 -1.02 -9.87
N TYR A 123 -27.14 0.28 -9.97
CA TYR A 123 -28.46 0.86 -10.22
C TYR A 123 -28.91 0.58 -11.66
N SER A 124 -30.18 0.22 -11.81
CA SER A 124 -30.86 0.09 -13.10
C SER A 124 -32.06 1.02 -13.14
N HIS A 125 -32.09 1.96 -14.08
CA HIS A 125 -33.22 2.86 -14.28
C HIS A 125 -34.47 2.11 -14.73
N LYS A 126 -34.31 1.07 -15.55
CA LYS A 126 -35.42 0.23 -16.01
C LYS A 126 -36.17 -0.43 -14.86
N LEU A 127 -35.41 -0.97 -13.90
CA LEU A 127 -35.97 -1.66 -12.73
C LEU A 127 -36.17 -0.70 -11.55
N ASN A 128 -35.68 0.54 -11.70
CA ASN A 128 -35.77 1.59 -10.71
C ASN A 128 -35.13 1.24 -9.35
N ASP A 129 -34.12 0.35 -9.35
CA ASP A 129 -33.50 -0.20 -8.14
C ASP A 129 -32.04 -0.68 -8.38
N PHE A 130 -31.31 -0.93 -7.29
CA PHE A 130 -29.99 -1.54 -7.31
C PHE A 130 -30.08 -3.07 -7.43
N VAL A 131 -29.66 -3.58 -8.58
CA VAL A 131 -29.66 -5.01 -8.88
C VAL A 131 -28.34 -5.67 -8.55
N ALA A 132 -28.40 -6.97 -8.31
CA ALA A 132 -27.22 -7.79 -8.09
C ALA A 132 -26.45 -8.01 -9.40
N ALA A 133 -25.13 -7.95 -9.30
CA ALA A 133 -24.19 -8.32 -10.32
C ALA A 133 -22.94 -8.92 -9.65
N LYS A 134 -21.96 -9.37 -10.44
CA LYS A 134 -20.66 -9.83 -9.95
C LYS A 134 -19.55 -9.14 -10.70
N ASN A 135 -18.44 -8.89 -10.02
CA ASN A 135 -17.19 -8.58 -10.71
C ASN A 135 -16.66 -9.88 -11.32
N LYS A 136 -16.48 -9.95 -12.63
CA LYS A 136 -16.07 -11.16 -13.34
C LYS A 136 -14.55 -11.28 -13.45
N SER A 137 -13.91 -10.19 -13.85
CA SER A 137 -12.47 -10.08 -14.11
C SER A 137 -12.13 -8.61 -14.42
N HIS A 138 -10.94 -8.36 -14.94
CA HIS A 138 -10.55 -7.06 -15.47
C HIS A 138 -9.98 -7.19 -16.89
N SER A 139 -10.13 -6.14 -17.69
CA SER A 139 -9.54 -6.07 -19.03
C SER A 139 -8.03 -5.80 -18.96
N PRO A 140 -7.25 -6.08 -20.01
CA PRO A 140 -5.83 -5.71 -20.09
C PRO A 140 -5.57 -4.21 -19.89
N GLU A 141 -6.55 -3.37 -20.21
CA GLU A 141 -6.51 -1.93 -20.02
C GLU A 141 -6.90 -1.52 -18.58
N GLY A 142 -7.17 -2.47 -17.69
CA GLY A 142 -7.52 -2.22 -16.29
C GLY A 142 -8.95 -1.74 -16.06
N TRP A 143 -9.90 -2.10 -16.94
CA TRP A 143 -11.33 -1.88 -16.68
C TRP A 143 -11.93 -3.08 -15.95
N LEU A 144 -12.94 -2.86 -15.10
CA LEU A 144 -13.69 -3.94 -14.48
C LEU A 144 -14.65 -4.54 -15.52
N ILE A 145 -14.73 -5.87 -15.55
CA ILE A 145 -15.68 -6.61 -16.37
C ILE A 145 -16.74 -7.17 -15.44
N LEU A 146 -18.00 -6.84 -15.71
CA LEU A 146 -19.11 -7.25 -14.85
C LEU A 146 -19.90 -8.40 -15.46
N ASP A 147 -20.38 -9.29 -14.60
CA ASP A 147 -21.33 -10.34 -14.91
C ASP A 147 -22.69 -9.97 -14.31
N THR A 148 -23.70 -9.82 -15.16
CA THR A 148 -25.04 -9.39 -14.73
C THR A 148 -26.12 -9.98 -15.64
N ASP A 149 -27.25 -10.33 -15.03
CA ASP A 149 -28.43 -10.85 -15.75
C ASP A 149 -29.30 -9.74 -16.34
N ILE A 150 -28.99 -8.47 -16.05
CA ILE A 150 -29.72 -7.34 -16.61
C ILE A 150 -29.02 -6.77 -17.85
N THR A 151 -29.82 -6.27 -18.78
CA THR A 151 -29.30 -5.42 -19.85
C THR A 151 -29.06 -4.04 -19.27
N VAL A 152 -27.80 -3.60 -19.29
CA VAL A 152 -27.45 -2.21 -18.99
C VAL A 152 -27.96 -1.33 -20.14
N GLU A 153 -28.86 -0.40 -19.81
CA GLU A 153 -29.55 0.44 -20.78
C GLU A 153 -29.11 1.90 -20.66
N LYS A 154 -29.62 2.72 -21.58
CA LYS A 154 -29.45 4.18 -21.51
C LYS A 154 -30.00 4.71 -20.18
N GLY A 155 -29.22 5.54 -19.51
CA GLY A 155 -29.48 6.00 -18.14
C GLY A 155 -28.59 5.31 -17.10
N ASP A 156 -28.17 4.06 -17.29
CA ASP A 156 -27.41 3.34 -16.26
C ASP A 156 -25.94 3.77 -16.18
N SER A 157 -25.40 4.38 -17.24
CA SER A 157 -24.04 4.92 -17.26
C SER A 157 -23.79 5.92 -16.13
N GLY A 158 -22.59 5.87 -15.54
CA GLY A 158 -22.18 6.71 -14.42
C GLY A 158 -22.63 6.18 -13.05
N THR A 159 -23.38 5.07 -13.03
CA THR A 159 -23.80 4.40 -11.78
C THR A 159 -22.59 3.92 -10.97
N PRO A 160 -22.57 4.10 -9.63
CA PRO A 160 -21.54 3.53 -8.78
C PRO A 160 -21.59 2.01 -8.75
N ILE A 161 -20.43 1.36 -8.83
CA ILE A 161 -20.27 -0.07 -8.58
C ILE A 161 -20.05 -0.28 -7.08
N TRP A 162 -21.11 -0.66 -6.37
CA TRP A 162 -21.03 -0.95 -4.94
C TRP A 162 -20.58 -2.39 -4.70
N ASN A 163 -19.47 -2.60 -4.02
CA ASN A 163 -18.98 -3.92 -3.66
C ASN A 163 -19.54 -4.34 -2.29
N GLU A 164 -20.39 -5.36 -2.26
CA GLU A 164 -21.07 -5.80 -1.02
C GLU A 164 -20.10 -6.44 -0.02
N LYS A 165 -18.96 -6.99 -0.46
CA LYS A 165 -17.97 -7.57 0.45
C LYS A 165 -17.11 -6.51 1.14
N ILE A 166 -16.82 -5.42 0.42
CA ILE A 166 -15.94 -4.33 0.88
C ILE A 166 -16.76 -3.20 1.53
N GLN A 167 -18.07 -3.17 1.27
CA GLN A 167 -18.98 -2.10 1.67
C GLN A 167 -18.47 -0.74 1.18
N ALA A 168 -18.11 -0.66 -0.11
CA ALA A 168 -17.57 0.54 -0.72
C ALA A 168 -17.85 0.61 -2.23
N ILE A 169 -17.81 1.82 -2.78
CA ILE A 169 -17.80 2.05 -4.23
C ILE A 169 -16.41 1.69 -4.77
N THR A 170 -16.37 0.85 -5.80
CA THR A 170 -15.12 0.33 -6.40
C THR A 170 -14.93 0.69 -7.87
N GLY A 171 -15.96 1.28 -8.48
CA GLY A 171 -15.89 1.76 -9.86
C GLY A 171 -17.14 2.53 -10.26
N MET A 172 -17.17 2.90 -11.54
CA MET A 172 -18.27 3.59 -12.20
C MET A 172 -18.68 2.81 -13.45
N LEU A 173 -19.95 2.46 -13.57
CA LEU A 173 -20.49 1.73 -14.70
C LEU A 173 -20.39 2.57 -15.98
N VAL A 174 -19.96 1.96 -17.08
CA VAL A 174 -19.98 2.57 -18.40
C VAL A 174 -20.82 1.70 -19.32
N ALA A 175 -22.01 2.19 -19.69
CA ALA A 175 -22.93 1.47 -20.59
C ALA A 175 -22.50 1.57 -22.07
N ARG A 176 -21.20 1.43 -22.35
CA ARG A 176 -20.70 1.40 -23.73
C ARG A 176 -20.52 -0.05 -24.15
N GLN A 177 -21.55 -0.59 -24.82
CA GLN A 177 -21.51 -1.93 -25.40
C GLN A 177 -20.42 -1.99 -26.49
N ARG A 178 -19.18 -2.40 -26.15
CA ARG A 178 -18.18 -2.77 -27.18
C ARG A 178 -18.53 -4.10 -27.85
N ASN A 179 -19.19 -5.00 -27.10
CA ASN A 179 -19.84 -6.23 -27.57
C ASN A 179 -21.12 -6.45 -26.73
N LYS A 180 -22.23 -6.89 -27.36
CA LYS A 180 -23.61 -6.92 -26.80
C LYS A 180 -23.83 -7.69 -25.48
N LEU A 181 -22.81 -8.33 -24.91
CA LEU A 181 -22.93 -9.28 -23.79
C LEU A 181 -22.03 -8.96 -22.60
N THR A 182 -21.31 -7.83 -22.59
CA THR A 182 -20.33 -7.55 -21.52
C THR A 182 -20.42 -6.10 -21.07
N CYS A 183 -20.61 -5.93 -19.76
CA CYS A 183 -20.67 -4.63 -19.11
C CYS A 183 -19.30 -4.29 -18.53
N TYR A 184 -18.89 -3.03 -18.72
CA TYR A 184 -17.60 -2.55 -18.25
C TYR A 184 -17.77 -1.45 -17.22
N ALA A 185 -16.81 -1.33 -16.31
CA ALA A 185 -16.76 -0.24 -15.34
C ALA A 185 -15.36 0.34 -15.25
N ILE A 186 -15.27 1.65 -15.10
CA ILE A 186 -14.01 2.34 -14.81
C ILE A 186 -13.73 2.16 -13.32
N PRO A 187 -12.61 1.56 -12.91
CA PRO A 187 -12.28 1.40 -11.50
C PRO A 187 -11.99 2.76 -10.86
N THR A 188 -12.29 2.90 -9.58
CA THR A 188 -12.04 4.14 -8.80
C THR A 188 -10.59 4.60 -8.86
N ILE A 189 -9.61 3.70 -8.95
CA ILE A 189 -8.19 4.08 -9.09
C ILE A 189 -7.94 4.97 -10.32
N LYS A 190 -8.58 4.66 -11.45
CA LYS A 190 -8.49 5.47 -12.68
C LYS A 190 -9.20 6.80 -12.53
N ILE A 191 -10.30 6.85 -11.80
CA ILE A 191 -11.02 8.09 -11.52
C ILE A 191 -10.15 9.05 -10.69
N PHE A 192 -9.51 8.54 -9.63
CA PHE A 192 -8.60 9.34 -8.81
C PHE A 192 -7.34 9.76 -9.58
N GLU A 193 -6.83 8.92 -10.46
CA GLU A 193 -5.72 9.27 -11.36
C GLU A 193 -6.14 10.41 -12.32
N ALA A 194 -7.35 10.31 -12.89
CA ALA A 194 -7.90 11.29 -13.82
C ALA A 194 -8.05 12.67 -13.20
N PHE A 195 -8.51 12.73 -11.95
CA PHE A 195 -8.87 13.98 -11.28
C PHE A 195 -7.97 14.28 -10.08
N LYS A 196 -6.70 13.87 -10.11
CA LYS A 196 -5.74 14.03 -9.00
C LYS A 196 -5.56 15.47 -8.49
N GLU A 197 -5.85 16.46 -9.33
CA GLU A 197 -5.78 17.89 -8.98
C GLU A 197 -6.99 18.36 -8.14
N HIS A 198 -8.10 17.61 -8.19
CA HIS A 198 -9.36 17.93 -7.51
C HIS A 198 -9.70 16.94 -6.39
N LEU A 199 -9.34 15.67 -6.58
CA LEU A 199 -9.65 14.59 -5.66
C LEU A 199 -8.45 14.31 -4.76
N THR A 200 -8.55 14.71 -3.50
CA THR A 200 -7.71 14.18 -2.44
C THR A 200 -8.17 12.78 -2.07
N PRO A 201 -7.30 11.76 -2.02
CA PRO A 201 -7.60 10.56 -1.27
C PRO A 201 -7.99 10.97 0.16
N ILE A 202 -9.05 10.37 0.68
CA ILE A 202 -9.43 10.50 2.08
C ILE A 202 -8.16 10.13 2.89
N ASP A 203 -7.66 11.07 3.69
CA ASP A 203 -6.41 11.07 4.48
C ASP A 203 -5.17 11.84 3.96
N GLY A 204 -5.39 12.98 3.28
CA GLY A 204 -4.52 14.16 3.43
C GLY A 204 -3.13 14.12 2.78
N LYS A 205 -2.74 13.01 2.15
CA LYS A 205 -1.67 12.97 1.16
C LYS A 205 -2.23 12.42 -0.15
N SER A 206 -2.02 13.15 -1.23
CA SER A 206 -2.34 12.64 -2.56
C SER A 206 -1.51 11.39 -2.85
N TYR A 207 -2.09 10.43 -3.58
CA TYR A 207 -1.37 9.25 -4.06
C TYR A 207 -0.05 9.65 -4.76
N SER A 208 -0.10 10.75 -5.51
CA SER A 208 1.04 11.35 -6.20
C SER A 208 2.12 11.89 -5.27
N GLU A 209 1.79 12.51 -4.14
CA GLU A 209 2.79 12.97 -3.17
C GLU A 209 3.48 11.78 -2.51
N PHE A 210 2.72 10.74 -2.15
CA PHE A 210 3.30 9.52 -1.62
C PHE A 210 4.24 8.86 -2.62
N GLU A 211 3.80 8.69 -3.87
CA GLU A 211 4.59 8.10 -4.95
C GLU A 211 5.87 8.88 -5.23
N GLN A 212 5.83 10.22 -5.24
CA GLN A 212 7.02 11.06 -5.40
C GLN A 212 8.00 10.92 -4.23
N GLU A 213 7.50 10.94 -3.00
CA GLU A 213 8.33 10.76 -1.80
C GLU A 213 8.94 9.34 -1.76
N ASP A 214 8.19 8.35 -2.23
CA ASP A 214 8.58 6.95 -2.30
C ASP A 214 9.62 6.67 -3.39
N GLU A 215 9.46 7.23 -4.59
CA GLU A 215 10.47 7.18 -5.66
C GLU A 215 11.77 7.90 -5.26
N SER A 216 11.66 9.03 -4.54
CA SER A 216 12.82 9.72 -3.96
C SER A 216 13.55 8.83 -2.94
N PHE A 217 12.80 8.07 -2.14
CA PHE A 217 13.37 7.08 -1.23
C PHE A 217 14.05 5.94 -1.99
N LEU A 218 13.41 5.37 -3.02
CA LEU A 218 14.01 4.29 -3.83
C LEU A 218 15.32 4.72 -4.48
N LYS A 219 15.42 5.93 -5.02
CA LYS A 219 16.71 6.44 -5.55
C LYS A 219 17.84 6.43 -4.52
N LYS A 220 17.53 6.70 -3.24
CA LYS A 220 18.51 6.58 -2.16
C LYS A 220 18.87 5.12 -1.87
N VAL A 221 17.90 4.21 -1.95
CA VAL A 221 18.12 2.76 -1.83
C VAL A 221 19.00 2.26 -2.97
N GLU A 222 18.77 2.69 -4.22
CA GLU A 222 19.63 2.38 -5.37
C GLU A 222 21.08 2.76 -5.10
N GLN A 223 21.30 4.00 -4.62
CA GLN A 223 22.63 4.48 -4.28
C GLN A 223 23.26 3.66 -3.13
N SER A 224 22.45 3.19 -2.18
CA SER A 224 22.92 2.31 -1.12
C SER A 224 23.33 0.93 -1.62
N ILE A 225 22.58 0.34 -2.56
CA ILE A 225 22.95 -0.92 -3.22
C ILE A 225 24.30 -0.78 -3.93
N LEU A 226 24.51 0.34 -4.64
CA LEU A 226 25.80 0.64 -5.27
C LEU A 226 26.95 0.68 -4.25
N ASN A 227 26.70 1.27 -3.07
CA ASN A 227 27.69 1.33 -1.99
C ASN A 227 27.98 -0.06 -1.42
N ASP A 228 26.98 -0.93 -1.28
CA ASP A 228 27.18 -2.32 -0.82
C ASP A 228 27.97 -3.14 -1.81
N LEU A 229 27.67 -3.06 -3.11
CA LEU A 229 28.45 -3.72 -4.16
C LEU A 229 29.89 -3.23 -4.20
N ALA A 230 30.15 -1.95 -3.89
CA ALA A 230 31.49 -1.40 -3.84
C ALA A 230 32.34 -1.98 -2.68
N ARG A 231 31.72 -2.62 -1.68
CA ARG A 231 32.44 -3.24 -0.56
C ARG A 231 33.24 -4.46 -1.01
N SER A 232 32.73 -5.25 -1.95
CA SER A 232 33.38 -6.46 -2.46
C SER A 232 33.44 -6.46 -3.98
N ASN A 233 34.63 -6.13 -4.52
CA ASN A 233 34.87 -6.18 -5.96
C ASN A 233 34.64 -7.59 -6.52
N LEU A 234 35.07 -8.62 -5.78
CA LEU A 234 34.88 -10.03 -6.14
C LEU A 234 33.40 -10.36 -6.34
N PHE A 235 32.56 -10.06 -5.34
CA PHE A 235 31.13 -10.31 -5.43
C PHE A 235 30.49 -9.53 -6.58
N ARG A 236 30.88 -8.27 -6.76
CA ARG A 236 30.38 -7.43 -7.84
C ARG A 236 30.72 -8.00 -9.22
N GLU A 237 31.95 -8.45 -9.42
CA GLU A 237 32.43 -9.00 -10.70
C GLU A 237 31.71 -10.31 -11.03
N ASN A 238 31.58 -11.20 -10.05
CA ASN A 238 30.84 -12.45 -10.21
C ASN A 238 29.35 -12.18 -10.49
N LEU A 239 28.73 -11.22 -9.80
CA LEU A 239 27.35 -10.82 -10.05
C LEU A 239 27.16 -10.23 -11.45
N ALA A 240 28.10 -9.40 -11.92
CA ALA A 240 28.04 -8.84 -13.26
C ALA A 240 28.17 -9.92 -14.33
N SER A 241 29.10 -10.86 -14.15
CA SER A 241 29.30 -12.00 -15.04
C SER A 241 28.03 -12.87 -15.13
N GLU A 242 27.43 -13.18 -13.98
CA GLU A 242 26.19 -13.96 -13.91
C GLU A 242 25.01 -13.25 -14.57
N CYS A 243 24.98 -11.91 -14.55
CA CYS A 243 24.01 -11.11 -15.28
C CYS A 243 24.35 -10.91 -16.77
N MET A 244 25.47 -11.46 -17.27
CA MET A 244 25.99 -11.21 -18.62
C MET A 244 26.22 -9.72 -18.92
N LEU A 245 26.65 -8.97 -17.90
CA LEU A 245 26.92 -7.54 -17.98
C LEU A 245 28.42 -7.26 -17.81
N ASP A 246 28.84 -6.12 -18.34
CA ASP A 246 30.20 -5.60 -18.14
C ASP A 246 30.42 -5.27 -16.65
N SER A 247 31.39 -5.93 -16.02
CA SER A 247 31.72 -5.82 -14.60
C SER A 247 32.25 -4.45 -14.18
N SER A 248 32.69 -3.63 -15.14
CA SER A 248 33.11 -2.25 -14.87
C SER A 248 31.93 -1.30 -14.59
N ALA A 249 30.69 -1.75 -14.76
CA ALA A 249 29.51 -0.90 -14.71
C ALA A 249 28.50 -1.31 -13.62
N SER A 250 28.83 -1.12 -12.33
CA SER A 250 27.94 -1.38 -11.18
C SER A 250 26.52 -0.82 -11.36
N LYS A 251 26.41 0.37 -11.98
CA LYS A 251 25.11 0.99 -12.29
C LYS A 251 24.25 0.16 -13.25
N LYS A 252 24.85 -0.49 -14.24
CA LYS A 252 24.12 -1.38 -15.17
C LYS A 252 23.62 -2.63 -14.45
N VAL A 253 24.45 -3.21 -13.58
CA VAL A 253 24.06 -4.37 -12.76
C VAL A 253 22.89 -4.00 -11.84
N VAL A 254 23.00 -2.91 -11.09
CA VAL A 254 21.93 -2.47 -10.19
C VAL A 254 20.65 -2.12 -10.96
N GLY A 255 20.75 -1.38 -12.07
CA GLY A 255 19.59 -1.07 -12.90
C GLY A 255 18.90 -2.31 -13.46
N PHE A 256 19.66 -3.31 -13.90
CA PHE A 256 19.13 -4.60 -14.35
C PHE A 256 18.39 -5.34 -13.23
N LEU A 257 18.99 -5.45 -12.05
CA LEU A 257 18.38 -6.13 -10.90
C LEU A 257 17.08 -5.43 -10.45
N ILE A 258 17.08 -4.10 -10.37
CA ILE A 258 15.89 -3.32 -10.04
C ILE A 258 14.77 -3.58 -11.05
N GLU A 259 15.09 -3.60 -12.34
CA GLU A 259 14.10 -3.85 -13.38
C GLU A 259 13.52 -5.27 -13.29
N GLN A 260 14.36 -6.27 -13.01
CA GLN A 260 13.89 -7.64 -12.79
C GLN A 260 12.99 -7.74 -11.54
N CYS A 261 13.29 -7.01 -10.44
CA CYS A 261 12.42 -6.93 -9.27
C CYS A 261 11.03 -6.36 -9.62
N ARG A 262 10.99 -5.26 -10.39
CA ARG A 262 9.75 -4.62 -10.85
C ARG A 262 8.95 -5.51 -11.79
N CYS A 263 9.63 -6.38 -12.55
CA CYS A 263 9.02 -7.41 -13.38
C CYS A 263 8.55 -8.65 -12.60
N GLY A 264 8.63 -8.65 -11.27
CA GLY A 264 8.17 -9.77 -10.44
C GLY A 264 9.12 -10.97 -10.40
N LYS A 265 10.39 -10.82 -10.76
CA LYS A 265 11.40 -11.90 -10.79
C LYS A 265 12.35 -11.86 -9.59
N PHE A 266 11.85 -11.47 -8.42
CA PHE A 266 12.72 -11.27 -7.28
C PHE A 266 13.27 -12.58 -6.70
N ASP A 267 12.53 -13.68 -6.78
CA ASP A 267 13.01 -15.00 -6.36
C ASP A 267 14.18 -15.49 -7.23
N ASP A 268 14.12 -15.29 -8.55
CA ASP A 268 15.22 -15.57 -9.47
C ASP A 268 16.48 -14.80 -9.06
N ILE A 269 16.34 -13.50 -8.76
CA ILE A 269 17.43 -12.66 -8.30
C ILE A 269 18.03 -13.15 -6.98
N VAL A 270 17.20 -13.60 -6.04
CA VAL A 270 17.66 -14.15 -4.75
C VAL A 270 18.48 -15.42 -4.98
N ARG A 271 18.01 -16.33 -5.85
CA ARG A 271 18.74 -17.55 -6.22
C ARG A 271 20.05 -17.24 -6.95
N GLN A 272 20.03 -16.28 -7.85
CA GLN A 272 21.23 -15.80 -8.56
C GLN A 272 22.26 -15.22 -7.57
N ASN A 273 21.83 -14.37 -6.63
CA ASN A 273 22.69 -13.84 -5.57
C ASN A 273 23.25 -14.97 -4.68
N GLN A 274 22.45 -16.00 -4.38
CA GLN A 274 22.92 -17.18 -3.63
C GLN A 274 24.03 -17.93 -4.39
N ALA A 275 23.87 -18.14 -5.70
CA ALA A 275 24.87 -18.79 -6.52
C ALA A 275 26.18 -17.98 -6.58
N VAL A 276 26.07 -16.67 -6.81
CA VAL A 276 27.20 -15.73 -6.82
C VAL A 276 27.90 -15.67 -5.47
N LEU A 277 27.15 -15.73 -4.36
CA LEU A 277 27.71 -15.79 -3.00
C LEU A 277 28.55 -17.05 -2.81
N ASN A 278 28.07 -18.22 -3.23
CA ASN A 278 28.83 -19.47 -3.14
C ASN A 278 30.10 -19.42 -3.99
N GLN A 279 30.01 -18.97 -5.25
CA GLN A 279 31.18 -18.82 -6.10
C GLN A 279 32.21 -17.86 -5.48
N SER A 280 31.75 -16.70 -5.01
CA SER A 280 32.63 -15.71 -4.38
C SER A 280 33.21 -16.22 -3.06
N TRP A 281 32.49 -17.08 -2.33
CA TRP A 281 32.99 -17.74 -1.13
C TRP A 281 34.12 -18.71 -1.45
N ASP A 282 34.04 -19.45 -2.54
CA ASP A 282 35.11 -20.35 -2.96
C ASP A 282 36.39 -19.58 -3.32
N GLU A 283 36.24 -18.40 -3.91
CA GLU A 283 37.33 -17.54 -4.40
C GLU A 283 37.91 -16.57 -3.35
N VAL A 284 37.13 -16.19 -2.32
CA VAL A 284 37.58 -15.18 -1.34
C VAL A 284 38.73 -15.69 -0.46
N ASN A 285 39.66 -14.80 -0.11
CA ASN A 285 40.70 -15.10 0.85
C ASN A 285 40.13 -15.14 2.28
N LYS A 286 39.87 -16.36 2.76
CA LYS A 286 39.21 -16.61 4.06
C LYS A 286 40.06 -16.22 5.28
N ASP A 287 41.37 -16.08 5.11
CA ASP A 287 42.29 -15.60 6.16
C ASP A 287 42.15 -14.09 6.41
N LYS A 288 41.61 -13.35 5.43
CA LYS A 288 41.39 -11.91 5.52
C LYS A 288 39.97 -11.61 5.94
N SER A 289 39.77 -11.43 7.24
CA SER A 289 38.45 -11.15 7.83
C SER A 289 37.68 -10.02 7.16
N TYR A 290 38.38 -8.95 6.74
CA TYR A 290 37.75 -7.81 6.08
C TYR A 290 37.19 -8.15 4.69
N GLU A 291 37.80 -9.08 3.94
CA GLU A 291 37.30 -9.50 2.61
C GLU A 291 36.05 -10.38 2.75
N VAL A 292 36.06 -11.30 3.73
CA VAL A 292 34.90 -12.13 4.07
C VAL A 292 33.73 -11.28 4.56
N GLU A 293 33.98 -10.35 5.48
CA GLU A 293 32.96 -9.42 5.96
C GLU A 293 32.40 -8.55 4.83
N ALA A 294 33.27 -8.06 3.94
CA ALA A 294 32.86 -7.28 2.78
C ALA A 294 31.96 -8.08 1.84
N LEU A 295 32.29 -9.36 1.58
CA LEU A 295 31.47 -10.27 0.79
C LEU A 295 30.08 -10.45 1.40
N PHE A 296 29.99 -10.81 2.69
CA PHE A 296 28.71 -11.02 3.35
C PHE A 296 27.88 -9.74 3.41
N LYS A 297 28.51 -8.59 3.71
CA LYS A 297 27.84 -7.29 3.74
C LYS A 297 27.32 -6.89 2.35
N ALA A 298 28.10 -7.12 1.29
CA ALA A 298 27.67 -6.82 -0.08
C ALA A 298 26.47 -7.69 -0.49
N SER A 299 26.59 -9.01 -0.32
CA SER A 299 25.54 -9.96 -0.72
C SER A 299 24.23 -9.73 0.05
N THR A 300 24.29 -9.62 1.38
CA THR A 300 23.10 -9.42 2.21
C THR A 300 22.46 -8.05 2.00
N GLY A 301 23.28 -7.00 1.88
CA GLY A 301 22.81 -5.64 1.63
C GLY A 301 22.04 -5.53 0.31
N VAL A 302 22.57 -6.13 -0.77
CA VAL A 302 21.93 -6.16 -2.09
C VAL A 302 20.56 -6.84 -2.02
N VAL A 303 20.48 -8.07 -1.49
CA VAL A 303 19.21 -8.81 -1.39
C VAL A 303 18.17 -8.07 -0.54
N ALA A 304 18.56 -7.58 0.64
CA ALA A 304 17.64 -6.89 1.54
C ALA A 304 17.06 -5.61 0.93
N LYS A 305 17.88 -4.84 0.22
CA LYS A 305 17.47 -3.58 -0.42
C LYS A 305 16.68 -3.79 -1.71
N LEU A 306 16.98 -4.84 -2.48
CA LEU A 306 16.21 -5.18 -3.68
C LEU A 306 14.78 -5.62 -3.38
N ALA A 307 14.51 -6.17 -2.19
CA ALA A 307 13.16 -6.50 -1.75
C ALA A 307 12.21 -5.29 -1.77
N LEU A 308 12.74 -4.07 -1.53
CA LEU A 308 11.97 -2.83 -1.54
C LEU A 308 11.40 -2.49 -2.94
N TYR A 309 12.04 -2.97 -4.01
CA TYR A 309 11.58 -2.76 -5.39
C TYR A 309 10.52 -3.76 -5.85
N ASN A 310 10.28 -4.81 -5.07
CA ASN A 310 9.33 -5.86 -5.40
C ASN A 310 7.98 -5.68 -4.67
N VAL A 311 7.77 -4.58 -3.95
CA VAL A 311 6.52 -4.26 -3.26
C VAL A 311 5.51 -3.61 -4.22
N ASP A 312 4.26 -4.05 -4.20
CA ASP A 312 3.17 -3.39 -4.94
C ASP A 312 2.85 -2.03 -4.30
N ILE A 313 3.23 -0.95 -4.97
CA ILE A 313 2.99 0.42 -4.49
C ILE A 313 1.50 0.73 -4.27
N ARG A 314 0.61 0.07 -5.03
CA ARG A 314 -0.84 0.21 -4.88
C ARG A 314 -1.32 -0.43 -3.59
N PHE A 315 -0.66 -1.48 -3.12
CA PHE A 315 -0.92 -2.04 -1.80
C PHE A 315 -0.53 -1.03 -0.72
N VAL A 316 0.69 -0.47 -0.79
CA VAL A 316 1.17 0.51 0.20
C VAL A 316 0.25 1.72 0.28
N ALA A 317 -0.12 2.27 -0.87
CA ALA A 317 -0.97 3.45 -0.93
C ALA A 317 -2.41 3.21 -0.47
N ARG A 318 -2.96 1.99 -0.65
CA ARG A 318 -4.26 1.62 -0.08
C ARG A 318 -4.20 1.63 1.44
N SER A 319 -3.15 1.07 2.03
CA SER A 319 -3.01 0.98 3.49
C SER A 319 -2.79 2.34 4.17
N ILE A 320 -2.15 3.32 3.51
CA ILE A 320 -1.97 4.68 4.06
C ILE A 320 -3.32 5.36 4.37
N ARG A 321 -4.40 4.99 3.67
CA ARG A 321 -5.73 5.61 3.77
C ARG A 321 -6.56 5.14 4.98
N THR A 322 -5.99 4.32 5.85
CA THR A 322 -6.66 3.89 7.10
C THR A 322 -6.03 4.54 8.32
N HIS A 323 -5.17 5.55 8.16
CA HIS A 323 -4.48 6.25 9.26
C HIS A 323 -5.53 6.93 10.17
N PRO A 324 -5.42 6.92 11.52
CA PRO A 324 -4.21 6.81 12.34
C PRO A 324 -3.75 5.44 12.81
N VAL A 325 -4.56 4.40 12.65
CA VAL A 325 -4.15 3.03 12.97
C VAL A 325 -3.99 2.28 11.66
N LEU A 326 -2.76 1.88 11.34
CA LEU A 326 -2.49 1.18 10.09
C LEU A 326 -3.09 -0.24 10.19
N GLU A 327 -4.30 -0.41 9.68
CA GLU A 327 -5.00 -1.69 9.65
C GLU A 327 -4.60 -2.46 8.40
N LEU A 328 -3.83 -3.51 8.62
CA LEU A 328 -3.32 -4.34 7.54
C LEU A 328 -4.18 -5.60 7.35
N PRO A 329 -4.37 -6.00 6.09
CA PRO A 329 -5.06 -7.23 5.73
C PRO A 329 -4.27 -8.44 6.23
N LYS A 330 -4.77 -9.63 5.91
CA LYS A 330 -4.10 -10.89 6.26
C LYS A 330 -2.73 -10.99 5.57
N ILE A 331 -1.65 -10.89 6.35
CA ILE A 331 -0.26 -10.78 5.86
C ILE A 331 0.72 -11.56 6.77
N ASN A 332 1.76 -12.13 6.18
CA ASN A 332 2.89 -12.71 6.91
C ASN A 332 3.78 -11.63 7.53
N LEU A 333 4.54 -11.99 8.57
CA LEU A 333 5.48 -11.05 9.23
C LEU A 333 6.59 -10.56 8.30
N SER A 334 7.09 -11.39 7.38
CA SER A 334 8.18 -10.99 6.47
C SER A 334 7.74 -9.97 5.40
N PRO A 335 6.62 -10.17 4.67
CA PRO A 335 6.05 -9.11 3.82
C PRO A 335 5.64 -7.86 4.59
N LEU A 336 5.11 -8.02 5.82
CA LEU A 336 4.75 -6.89 6.69
C LEU A 336 5.93 -5.97 6.94
N GLU A 337 7.11 -6.54 7.20
CA GLU A 337 8.30 -5.75 7.41
C GLU A 337 8.71 -4.95 6.16
N VAL A 338 8.72 -5.57 4.98
CA VAL A 338 9.13 -4.86 3.76
C VAL A 338 8.12 -3.76 3.44
N PHE A 339 6.84 -4.04 3.67
CA PHE A 339 5.78 -3.04 3.61
C PHE A 339 6.03 -1.87 4.58
N ILE A 340 6.31 -2.15 5.87
CA ILE A 340 6.58 -1.12 6.88
C ILE A 340 7.82 -0.30 6.51
N SER A 341 8.84 -0.95 5.95
CA SER A 341 10.07 -0.30 5.49
C SER A 341 9.78 0.67 4.34
N ARG A 342 8.92 0.29 3.39
CA ARG A 342 8.45 1.16 2.29
C ARG A 342 7.60 2.31 2.82
N TYR A 343 6.59 2.00 3.63
CA TYR A 343 5.69 2.98 4.25
C TYR A 343 6.48 4.05 5.03
N SER A 344 7.44 3.61 5.84
CA SER A 344 8.20 4.48 6.73
C SER A 344 9.49 5.04 6.12
N ARG A 345 9.82 4.61 4.89
CA ARG A 345 11.00 4.99 4.12
C ARG A 345 12.27 4.74 4.92
N THR A 346 12.42 3.51 5.38
CA THR A 346 13.61 3.00 6.05
C THR A 346 14.13 1.78 5.32
N ILE A 347 15.42 1.50 5.46
CA ILE A 347 16.01 0.30 4.88
C ILE A 347 15.82 -0.86 5.87
N PRO A 348 15.32 -2.02 5.43
CA PRO A 348 15.22 -3.20 6.28
C PRO A 348 16.63 -3.58 6.72
N THR A 349 16.82 -3.77 8.03
CA THR A 349 18.13 -4.10 8.58
C THR A 349 18.19 -5.59 8.89
N PRO A 350 18.83 -6.42 8.04
CA PRO A 350 19.03 -7.82 8.38
C PRO A 350 19.93 -7.89 9.62
N LYS A 351 19.36 -8.24 10.78
CA LYS A 351 20.14 -8.47 12.00
C LYS A 351 20.53 -9.93 12.12
N GLN A 352 21.83 -10.16 12.28
CA GLN A 352 22.38 -11.44 12.70
C GLN A 352 22.30 -11.54 14.24
N THR A 353 21.74 -12.63 14.77
CA THR A 353 21.73 -12.91 16.22
C THR A 353 22.61 -14.13 16.52
N ASN A 354 23.25 -14.14 17.70
CA ASN A 354 24.21 -15.17 18.12
C ASN A 354 23.63 -16.59 18.32
N THR A 355 22.32 -16.79 18.13
CA THR A 355 21.61 -18.04 18.43
C THR A 355 21.12 -18.80 17.18
N GLY A 356 21.55 -18.40 15.99
CA GLY A 356 21.11 -18.99 14.71
C GLY A 356 19.68 -18.58 14.31
N ILE A 357 19.30 -18.87 13.06
CA ILE A 357 17.99 -18.53 12.51
C ILE A 357 16.89 -19.40 13.14
N LYS A 358 16.17 -18.85 14.11
CA LYS A 358 14.75 -19.15 14.27
C LYS A 358 13.99 -18.25 13.27
N GLY A 359 13.68 -18.84 12.11
CA GLY A 359 13.06 -18.29 10.89
C GLY A 359 12.75 -16.80 10.84
N VAL A 360 13.44 -16.05 9.96
CA VAL A 360 13.12 -14.68 9.48
C VAL A 360 12.51 -13.73 10.52
N ASN A 361 12.85 -13.86 11.82
CA ASN A 361 12.23 -13.08 12.86
C ASN A 361 13.27 -12.28 13.64
N ARG A 362 13.19 -10.97 13.36
CA ARG A 362 13.40 -9.80 14.22
C ARG A 362 14.34 -8.80 13.57
N MET A 363 13.95 -8.31 12.41
CA MET A 363 14.35 -6.97 12.02
C MET A 363 13.47 -5.99 12.80
N GLY A 364 14.11 -5.04 13.48
CA GLY A 364 13.46 -4.19 14.49
C GLY A 364 13.10 -4.94 15.77
N ASN A 365 13.03 -4.23 16.89
CA ASN A 365 12.52 -4.78 18.14
C ASN A 365 11.01 -4.98 17.99
N ILE A 366 10.58 -6.06 17.34
CA ILE A 366 9.17 -6.46 17.33
C ILE A 366 8.85 -6.96 18.73
N PHE A 367 8.13 -6.12 19.48
CA PHE A 367 7.64 -6.45 20.81
C PHE A 367 6.32 -7.19 20.68
N ALA A 368 6.36 -8.51 20.84
CA ALA A 368 5.18 -9.25 21.24
C ALA A 368 5.18 -9.28 22.77
N LEU A 369 4.17 -8.69 23.41
CA LEU A 369 3.95 -8.91 24.84
C LEU A 369 3.66 -10.39 25.07
N GLU A 370 4.28 -10.97 26.10
CA GLU A 370 4.02 -12.36 26.49
C GLU A 370 2.54 -12.56 26.78
N HIS A 371 2.01 -13.73 26.44
CA HIS A 371 0.64 -14.10 26.81
C HIS A 371 0.50 -14.07 28.34
N GLY A 372 -0.45 -13.28 28.84
CA GLY A 372 -0.75 -13.19 30.27
C GLY A 372 -0.43 -11.85 30.94
N ILE A 373 0.17 -10.88 30.22
CA ILE A 373 0.35 -9.52 30.75
C ILE A 373 -1.02 -8.89 31.00
N GLN A 374 -1.24 -8.50 32.26
CA GLN A 374 -2.48 -7.87 32.70
C GLN A 374 -2.53 -6.40 32.25
N LYS A 375 -3.75 -5.86 32.09
CA LYS A 375 -3.98 -4.47 31.68
C LYS A 375 -3.14 -3.47 32.49
N GLN A 376 -3.08 -3.63 33.81
CA GLN A 376 -2.34 -2.72 34.70
C GLN A 376 -0.82 -2.71 34.47
N ASP A 377 -0.25 -3.78 33.93
CA ASP A 377 1.20 -3.94 33.74
C ASP A 377 1.64 -3.67 32.30
N ALA A 378 0.69 -3.53 31.36
CA ALA A 378 0.96 -3.41 29.93
C ALA A 378 1.80 -2.16 29.60
N VAL A 379 1.40 -0.99 30.11
CA VAL A 379 2.10 0.28 29.86
C VAL A 379 3.55 0.22 30.34
N ILE A 380 3.76 -0.28 31.55
CA ILE A 380 5.09 -0.43 32.16
C ILE A 380 5.96 -1.38 31.33
N SER A 381 5.40 -2.53 30.95
CA SER A 381 6.12 -3.55 30.18
C SER A 381 6.59 -3.02 28.83
N ILE A 382 5.77 -2.22 28.15
CA ILE A 382 6.11 -1.61 26.86
C ILE A 382 7.19 -0.55 27.02
N LEU A 383 7.08 0.33 28.03
CA LEU A 383 8.12 1.33 28.30
C LEU A 383 9.47 0.68 28.62
N LYS A 384 9.49 -0.39 29.42
CA LYS A 384 10.72 -1.17 29.68
C LYS A 384 11.32 -1.71 28.40
N ALA A 385 10.49 -2.32 27.56
CA ALA A 385 10.92 -2.95 26.34
C ALA A 385 11.48 -1.92 25.35
N LEU A 386 10.79 -0.78 25.19
CA LEU A 386 11.24 0.37 24.40
C LEU A 386 12.54 0.96 24.96
N ALA A 387 12.65 1.20 26.27
CA ALA A 387 13.84 1.76 26.90
C ALA A 387 15.07 0.87 26.70
N THR A 388 14.94 -0.44 26.94
CA THR A 388 16.02 -1.42 26.71
C THR A 388 16.49 -1.39 25.25
N SER A 389 15.54 -1.21 24.34
CA SER A 389 15.75 -1.26 22.89
C SER A 389 16.33 0.02 22.28
N PHE A 390 15.96 1.19 22.81
CA PHE A 390 16.30 2.48 22.23
C PHE A 390 17.36 3.25 23.02
N LEU A 391 17.38 3.07 24.35
CA LEU A 391 18.24 3.79 25.28
C LEU A 391 19.37 2.92 25.83
N CYS A 392 19.40 1.62 25.48
CA CYS A 392 20.37 0.64 25.98
C CYS A 392 20.38 0.50 27.52
N TYR A 393 19.27 0.84 28.18
CA TYR A 393 19.11 0.65 29.62
C TYR A 393 19.10 -0.85 29.96
N GLN A 394 19.74 -1.21 31.06
CA GLN A 394 19.61 -2.57 31.59
C GLN A 394 18.26 -2.72 32.28
N ILE A 395 17.57 -3.85 32.06
CA ILE A 395 16.26 -4.12 32.69
C ILE A 395 16.36 -3.99 34.21
N ASP A 396 17.46 -4.48 34.80
CA ASP A 396 17.73 -4.40 36.24
C ASP A 396 17.85 -2.97 36.79
N GLU A 397 18.26 -2.00 35.95
CA GLU A 397 18.32 -0.59 36.35
C GLU A 397 16.94 0.05 36.34
N ILE A 398 16.11 -0.33 35.37
CA ILE A 398 14.72 0.14 35.26
C ILE A 398 13.87 -0.45 36.40
N ASP A 399 14.08 -1.72 36.75
CA ASP A 399 13.31 -2.42 37.78
C ASP A 399 13.58 -1.92 39.20
N LYS A 400 14.72 -1.25 39.42
CA LYS A 400 15.05 -0.60 40.71
C LYS A 400 14.28 0.71 40.94
N GLN A 401 13.65 1.26 39.91
CA GLN A 401 12.92 2.53 39.99
C GLN A 401 11.49 2.34 40.47
N GLN A 402 10.97 3.32 41.21
CA GLN A 402 9.54 3.40 41.50
C GLN A 402 8.79 3.92 40.27
N TRP A 403 7.77 3.18 39.82
CA TRP A 403 6.95 3.52 38.66
C TRP A 403 5.91 4.61 38.97
N THR A 404 6.39 5.79 39.35
CA THR A 404 5.56 6.99 39.53
C THR A 404 5.11 7.55 38.18
N SER A 405 4.05 8.37 38.20
CA SER A 405 3.59 9.07 36.99
C SER A 405 4.67 9.96 36.37
N ASP A 406 5.52 10.58 37.21
CA ASP A 406 6.61 11.43 36.74
C ASP A 406 7.73 10.62 36.06
N TYR A 407 8.09 9.46 36.63
CA TYR A 407 9.09 8.59 36.03
C TYR A 407 8.61 8.01 34.68
N LYS A 408 7.36 7.55 34.61
CA LYS A 408 6.73 7.11 33.35
C LYS A 408 6.83 8.19 32.28
N LYS A 409 6.49 9.44 32.65
CA LYS A 409 6.52 10.58 31.74
C LYS A 409 7.94 10.90 31.27
N GLN A 410 8.90 10.96 32.18
CA GLN A 410 10.30 11.22 31.83
C GLN A 410 10.84 10.16 30.86
N LEU A 411 10.61 8.88 31.16
CA LEU A 411 11.06 7.78 30.31
C LEU A 411 10.36 7.82 28.94
N GLY A 412 9.05 8.09 28.91
CA GLY A 412 8.27 8.29 27.70
C GLY A 412 8.80 9.44 26.82
N ASP A 413 9.19 10.56 27.43
CA ASP A 413 9.78 11.71 26.75
C ASP A 413 11.15 11.37 26.13
N GLU A 414 12.01 10.63 26.86
CA GLU A 414 13.32 10.17 26.36
C GLU A 414 13.18 9.20 25.18
N ILE A 415 12.26 8.23 25.30
CA ILE A 415 11.92 7.30 24.21
C ILE A 415 11.39 8.08 23.01
N SER A 416 10.45 9.00 23.22
CA SER A 416 9.84 9.82 22.17
C SER A 416 10.86 10.66 21.41
N LYS A 417 11.79 11.30 22.13
CA LYS A 417 12.89 12.07 21.53
C LYS A 417 13.76 11.17 20.67
N THR A 418 14.08 9.98 21.17
CA THR A 418 14.92 9.01 20.45
C THR A 418 14.23 8.48 19.19
N ILE A 419 12.95 8.12 19.27
CA ILE A 419 12.15 7.69 18.11
C ILE A 419 12.10 8.82 17.06
N ASN A 420 11.75 10.04 17.47
CA ASN A 420 11.65 11.18 16.55
C ASN A 420 13.01 11.54 15.93
N TYR A 421 14.11 11.46 16.69
CA TYR A 421 15.47 11.65 16.16
C TYR A 421 15.79 10.61 15.08
N ARG A 422 15.56 9.32 15.35
CA ARG A 422 15.82 8.24 14.39
C ARG A 422 14.91 8.32 13.17
N LYS A 423 13.63 8.70 13.35
CA LYS A 423 12.65 8.88 12.26
C LYS A 423 13.03 10.01 11.31
N LYS A 424 13.64 11.08 11.83
CA LYS A 424 14.04 12.28 11.07
C LYS A 424 15.50 12.27 10.61
N HIS A 425 16.20 11.14 10.76
CA HIS A 425 17.60 11.04 10.37
C HIS A 425 17.77 11.26 8.86
N THR A 426 18.79 12.04 8.47
CA THR A 426 19.05 12.40 7.06
C THR A 426 19.74 11.27 6.30
N ASP A 427 20.64 10.55 6.97
CA ASP A 427 21.20 9.29 6.47
C ASP A 427 20.14 8.19 6.52
N ILE A 428 19.84 7.62 5.36
CA ILE A 428 18.84 6.57 5.16
C ILE A 428 19.22 5.24 5.83
N GLU A 429 20.52 4.96 6.01
CA GLU A 429 21.00 3.74 6.67
C GLU A 429 20.80 3.80 8.19
N LEU A 430 20.78 5.02 8.75
CA LEU A 430 20.59 5.27 10.17
C LEU A 430 19.13 5.61 10.52
N LYS A 431 18.31 5.87 9.51
CA LYS A 431 16.90 6.20 9.69
C LYS A 431 16.12 4.96 10.12
N GLN A 432 15.44 5.06 11.26
CA GLN A 432 14.65 3.97 11.83
C GLN A 432 13.29 4.48 12.25
N SER A 433 12.28 3.65 12.03
CA SER A 433 10.90 3.87 12.46
C SER A 433 10.52 2.80 13.48
N CYS A 434 9.68 3.16 14.44
CA CYS A 434 9.29 2.28 15.53
C CYS A 434 7.78 2.04 15.48
N PHE A 435 7.41 0.76 15.47
CA PHE A 435 6.03 0.33 15.39
C PHE A 435 5.70 -0.64 16.52
N VAL A 436 4.49 -0.52 17.07
CA VAL A 436 3.87 -1.57 17.87
C VAL A 436 2.98 -2.39 16.97
N LEU A 437 3.30 -3.69 16.83
CA LEU A 437 2.51 -4.61 16.03
C LEU A 437 1.43 -5.25 16.89
N LEU A 438 0.16 -5.10 16.50
CA LEU A 438 -1.01 -5.61 17.19
C LEU A 438 -1.71 -6.68 16.35
N PRO A 439 -1.72 -7.96 16.78
CA PRO A 439 -2.56 -8.96 16.14
C PRO A 439 -4.04 -8.66 16.45
N SER A 440 -4.85 -8.49 15.41
CA SER A 440 -6.28 -8.14 15.51
C SER A 440 -7.20 -9.28 15.96
N ASP A 441 -6.68 -10.50 16.08
CA ASP A 441 -7.41 -11.72 16.42
C ASP A 441 -7.22 -12.16 17.89
N GLY A 442 -6.47 -11.41 18.69
CA GLY A 442 -6.10 -11.80 20.05
C GLY A 442 -6.85 -11.07 21.17
N SER A 443 -6.89 -11.65 22.36
CA SER A 443 -7.27 -10.99 23.62
C SER A 443 -6.09 -10.25 24.25
N SER A 444 -5.34 -9.48 23.45
CA SER A 444 -4.16 -8.77 23.93
C SER A 444 -4.55 -7.56 24.76
N ALA A 445 -3.89 -7.35 25.91
CA ALA A 445 -4.04 -6.13 26.71
C ALA A 445 -3.66 -4.86 25.92
N LEU A 446 -2.90 -5.00 24.82
CA LEU A 446 -2.57 -3.90 23.91
C LEU A 446 -3.72 -3.45 23.02
N LEU A 447 -4.78 -4.25 22.88
CA LEU A 447 -5.98 -3.85 22.15
C LEU A 447 -6.95 -3.06 23.05
N ASP A 448 -6.65 -2.93 24.34
CA ASP A 448 -7.44 -2.12 25.27
C ASP A 448 -7.24 -0.62 24.96
N PRO A 449 -8.32 0.14 24.68
CA PRO A 449 -8.23 1.55 24.32
C PRO A 449 -7.53 2.41 25.39
N ASP A 450 -7.71 2.11 26.68
CA ASP A 450 -7.10 2.90 27.76
C ASP A 450 -5.59 2.71 27.79
N VAL A 451 -5.12 1.49 27.51
CA VAL A 451 -3.69 1.17 27.42
C VAL A 451 -3.07 1.90 26.23
N GLN A 452 -3.73 1.87 25.06
CA GLN A 452 -3.28 2.59 23.87
C GLN A 452 -3.25 4.10 24.09
N GLU A 453 -4.26 4.66 24.75
CA GLU A 453 -4.31 6.09 25.07
C GLU A 453 -3.18 6.49 26.02
N GLU A 454 -2.93 5.73 27.10
CA GLU A 454 -1.86 6.03 28.06
C GLU A 454 -0.49 5.98 27.37
N ILE A 455 -0.23 4.97 26.53
CA ILE A 455 1.04 4.86 25.81
C ILE A 455 1.19 5.95 24.76
N THR A 456 0.13 6.27 24.01
CA THR A 456 0.16 7.35 23.02
C THR A 456 0.40 8.70 23.69
N LYS A 457 -0.12 8.91 24.90
CA LYS A 457 0.15 10.11 25.70
C LYS A 457 1.61 10.19 26.17
N LEU A 458 2.21 9.06 26.56
CA LEU A 458 3.60 8.99 27.03
C LEU A 458 4.61 8.98 25.88
N VAL A 459 4.25 8.39 24.75
CA VAL A 459 5.10 8.19 23.57
C VAL A 459 4.36 8.57 22.29
N PRO A 460 4.05 9.87 22.05
CA PRO A 460 3.19 10.31 20.95
C PRO A 460 3.73 10.05 19.55
N ASN A 461 5.03 9.76 19.41
CA ASN A 461 5.65 9.44 18.12
C ASN A 461 5.66 7.93 17.80
N LEU A 462 5.09 7.10 18.68
CA LEU A 462 5.00 5.66 18.48
C LEU A 462 3.83 5.33 17.56
N GLU A 463 4.12 4.63 16.46
CA GLU A 463 3.11 4.25 15.48
C GLU A 463 2.56 2.85 15.81
N TRP A 464 1.26 2.67 15.61
CA TRP A 464 0.56 1.42 15.87
C TRP A 464 0.15 0.77 14.55
N VAL A 465 0.46 -0.51 14.40
CA VAL A 465 0.09 -1.30 13.22
C VAL A 465 -0.71 -2.49 13.67
N THR A 466 -1.98 -2.52 13.30
CA THR A 466 -2.87 -3.64 13.60
C THR A 466 -2.93 -4.53 12.36
N PHE A 467 -2.74 -5.84 12.52
CA PHE A 467 -2.73 -6.77 11.38
C PHE A 467 -3.58 -8.00 11.66
N LYS A 468 -4.19 -8.58 10.62
CA LYS A 468 -4.86 -9.89 10.70
C LYS A 468 -3.83 -10.97 10.37
N SER A 469 -3.72 -12.01 11.20
CA SER A 469 -2.94 -13.18 10.81
C SER A 469 -3.79 -14.09 9.91
N GLY A 470 -3.25 -14.63 8.80
CA GLY A 470 -3.93 -15.61 7.93
C GLY A 470 -3.68 -15.46 6.42
N ASN A 471 -4.51 -16.12 5.58
CA ASN A 471 -4.29 -16.27 4.14
C ASN A 471 -4.30 -14.96 3.31
N TYR A 472 -3.45 -14.97 2.29
CA TYR A 472 -2.53 -13.90 1.87
C TYR A 472 -3.12 -12.86 0.90
N GLN A 473 -3.04 -11.57 1.25
CA GLN A 473 -2.95 -10.54 0.21
C GLN A 473 -1.50 -10.39 -0.23
N GLN A 474 -1.26 -10.36 -1.54
CA GLN A 474 0.05 -10.18 -2.15
C GLN A 474 0.54 -8.75 -1.88
N VAL A 475 1.53 -8.64 -1.00
CA VAL A 475 2.29 -7.39 -0.79
C VAL A 475 3.37 -7.24 -1.83
N PHE A 476 3.93 -8.37 -2.27
CA PHE A 476 4.90 -8.42 -3.33
C PHE A 476 4.23 -8.55 -4.70
N ILE A 477 4.94 -8.12 -5.73
CA ILE A 477 4.54 -8.32 -7.14
C ILE A 477 4.57 -9.82 -7.49
N ILE A 478 5.43 -10.59 -6.80
CA ILE A 478 5.54 -12.05 -6.92
C ILE A 478 4.68 -12.77 -5.87
N ASP A 479 4.40 -14.04 -6.12
CA ASP A 479 3.86 -14.95 -5.10
C ASP A 479 4.75 -15.02 -3.85
N ASP A 480 4.16 -14.68 -2.71
CA ASP A 480 4.81 -14.67 -1.40
C ASP A 480 5.45 -16.04 -1.06
N THR A 481 4.90 -17.17 -1.50
CA THR A 481 5.41 -18.50 -1.17
C THR A 481 6.75 -18.76 -1.84
N LEU A 482 6.85 -18.48 -3.14
CA LEU A 482 8.08 -18.67 -3.91
C LEU A 482 9.20 -17.78 -3.37
N LEU A 483 8.88 -16.53 -3.07
CA LEU A 483 9.83 -15.59 -2.49
C LEU A 483 10.32 -16.07 -1.12
N MET A 484 9.42 -16.51 -0.24
CA MET A 484 9.79 -16.98 1.09
C MET A 484 10.68 -18.22 1.05
N ILE A 485 10.47 -19.13 0.09
CA ILE A 485 11.36 -20.27 -0.15
C ILE A 485 12.75 -19.77 -0.56
N ALA A 486 12.84 -18.88 -1.55
CA ALA A 486 14.11 -18.36 -2.04
C ALA A 486 14.91 -17.64 -0.95
N LEU A 487 14.25 -16.76 -0.17
CA LEU A 487 14.88 -16.05 0.95
C LEU A 487 15.36 -17.02 2.03
N ARG A 488 14.55 -18.02 2.40
CA ARG A 488 14.95 -19.03 3.40
C ARG A 488 16.20 -19.78 2.95
N ASP A 489 16.24 -20.22 1.69
CA ASP A 489 17.36 -21.01 1.17
C ASP A 489 18.64 -20.15 1.07
N TYR A 490 18.52 -18.89 0.67
CA TYR A 490 19.60 -17.91 0.67
C TYR A 490 20.20 -17.71 2.07
N TYR A 491 19.36 -17.39 3.07
CA TYR A 491 19.85 -17.14 4.43
C TYR A 491 20.39 -18.40 5.11
N SER A 492 19.83 -19.58 4.80
CA SER A 492 20.37 -20.86 5.28
C SER A 492 21.78 -21.12 4.73
N THR A 493 22.03 -20.71 3.49
CA THR A 493 23.36 -20.78 2.88
C THR A 493 24.32 -19.83 3.58
N LEU A 494 23.93 -18.57 3.74
CA LEU A 494 24.74 -17.56 4.44
C LEU A 494 25.16 -18.02 5.84
N ASP A 495 24.23 -18.54 6.63
CA ASP A 495 24.50 -19.05 7.98
C ASP A 495 25.54 -20.16 7.99
N LYS A 496 25.43 -21.10 7.04
CA LYS A 496 26.41 -22.19 6.88
C LYS A 496 27.80 -21.63 6.60
N LEU A 497 27.92 -20.65 5.70
CA LEU A 497 29.21 -20.03 5.34
C LEU A 497 29.81 -19.24 6.52
N VAL A 498 28.98 -18.49 7.26
CA VAL A 498 29.42 -17.77 8.47
C VAL A 498 29.92 -18.74 9.54
N LEU A 499 29.20 -19.84 9.75
CA LEU A 499 29.57 -20.86 10.74
C LEU A 499 30.89 -21.54 10.36
N GLU A 500 31.05 -21.90 9.09
CA GLU A 500 32.29 -22.44 8.53
C GLU A 500 33.47 -21.50 8.77
N TRP A 501 33.28 -20.21 8.45
CA TRP A 501 34.28 -19.18 8.64
C TRP A 501 34.69 -19.03 10.10
N THR A 502 33.69 -18.88 10.99
CA THR A 502 33.90 -18.64 12.41
C THR A 502 34.63 -19.80 13.08
N ASN A 503 34.31 -21.04 12.71
CA ASN A 503 34.92 -22.24 13.29
C ASN A 503 36.35 -22.49 12.83
N THR A 504 36.68 -22.06 11.60
CA THR A 504 37.93 -22.42 10.92
C THR A 504 38.96 -21.30 10.97
N TYR A 505 38.54 -20.04 10.81
CA TYR A 505 39.44 -18.90 10.56
C TYR A 505 39.42 -17.83 11.66
N LYS A 506 38.39 -17.81 12.52
CA LYS A 506 38.21 -16.77 13.56
C LYS A 506 38.72 -17.20 14.95
N LYS A 507 39.66 -18.15 15.01
CA LYS A 507 40.29 -18.62 16.27
C LYS A 507 41.31 -17.64 16.81
#